data_AF-A0A3B8ZFD1-F1
#
_entry.id   AF-A0A3B8ZFD1-F1
#
_cell.length_a   1.000
_cell.length_b   1.000
_cell.length_c   1.000
_cell.angle_alpha   90.00
_cell.angle_beta   90.00
_cell.angle_gamma   90.00
#
_symmetry.space_group_name_H-M   'P 1'
#
loop_
_entity.id
_entity.type
_entity.pdbx_description
1 polymer ?
#
loop_
_entity_poly.entity_id
_entity_poly.type
_entity_poly.pdbx_seq_one_letter_code
_entity_poly.pdbx_strand_id
1 'polypeptide(L)'
;VGVVQKLDSFLLERMREVRSDLESSDRLGQLYQGIEDILGELNDNDLSTKMNEFSSSIQDLLNHPGNDVLRRLVIEQGKSLASDIRSVSQSLGQFGANLNSEISQTAGEINRLTNRIANLNQRIVELEGGREAKTSDAVGLRDERIKALDELSSFVNIRTVEQESGAVSVFVGGEYLVTDGITRAVKVELETVDGQTYPEVRLADTDSPLEATGGRLHGIYSARELAVGGIGKSLD
;
A
#
# COMPACT_ATOMS: atom_id res chain seq x y z
N VAL A 1 -43.99 0.37 -13.37
CA VAL A 1 -42.88 0.59 -14.32
C VAL A 1 -41.61 0.65 -13.49
N GLY A 2 -40.83 -0.45 -13.46
CA GLY A 2 -39.56 -0.48 -12.72
C GLY A 2 -38.54 0.39 -13.44
N VAL A 3 -37.84 1.24 -12.72
CA VAL A 3 -36.71 2.00 -13.25
C VAL A 3 -35.62 0.97 -13.58
N VAL A 4 -35.44 0.65 -14.86
CA VAL A 4 -34.28 -0.11 -15.32
C VAL A 4 -33.10 0.84 -15.27
N GLN A 5 -32.21 0.63 -14.29
CA GLN A 5 -30.96 1.39 -14.18
C GLN A 5 -30.10 1.04 -15.40
N LYS A 6 -30.09 1.90 -16.42
CA LYS A 6 -29.11 1.85 -17.51
C LYS A 6 -27.80 2.46 -17.01
N LEU A 7 -27.08 1.70 -16.19
CA LEU A 7 -25.74 2.06 -15.79
C LEU A 7 -24.77 1.55 -16.87
N ASP A 8 -23.89 2.43 -17.34
CA ASP A 8 -22.89 2.06 -18.34
C ASP A 8 -21.74 1.31 -17.65
N SER A 9 -21.74 -0.02 -17.81
CA SER A 9 -20.75 -0.92 -17.21
C SER A 9 -19.32 -0.57 -17.63
N PHE A 10 -19.11 -0.09 -18.86
CA PHE A 10 -17.80 0.32 -19.35
C PHE A 10 -17.30 1.57 -18.61
N LEU A 11 -18.17 2.56 -18.40
CA LEU A 11 -17.83 3.75 -17.63
C LEU A 11 -17.51 3.43 -16.17
N LEU A 12 -18.24 2.51 -15.54
CA LEU A 12 -17.95 2.07 -14.17
C LEU A 12 -16.59 1.37 -14.07
N GLU A 13 -16.31 0.46 -15.01
CA GLU A 13 -15.04 -0.24 -15.05
C GLU A 13 -13.88 0.73 -15.22
N ARG A 14 -14.00 1.67 -16.16
CA ARG A 14 -13.01 2.74 -16.36
C ARG A 14 -12.86 3.64 -15.14
N MET A 15 -13.96 3.97 -14.46
CA MET A 15 -13.93 4.78 -13.24
C MET A 15 -13.18 4.07 -12.10
N ARG A 16 -13.39 2.75 -11.94
CA ARG A 16 -12.69 1.93 -10.93
C ARG A 16 -11.20 1.80 -11.22
N GLU A 17 -10.84 1.62 -12.48
CA GLU A 17 -9.45 1.60 -12.94
C GLU A 17 -8.76 2.93 -12.61
N VAL A 18 -9.34 4.06 -13.03
CA VAL A 18 -8.78 5.40 -12.74
C VAL A 18 -8.70 5.67 -11.23
N ARG A 19 -9.71 5.25 -10.46
CA ARG A 19 -9.68 5.38 -8.99
C ARG A 19 -8.53 4.56 -8.39
N SER A 20 -8.37 3.32 -8.83
CA SER A 20 -7.29 2.44 -8.38
C SER A 20 -5.92 3.05 -8.67
N ASP A 21 -5.72 3.58 -9.87
CA ASP A 21 -4.45 4.22 -10.26
C ASP A 21 -4.17 5.49 -9.45
N LEU A 22 -5.20 6.29 -9.21
CA LEU A 22 -5.13 7.48 -8.37
C LEU A 22 -4.72 7.12 -6.94
N GLU A 23 -5.38 6.15 -6.32
CA GLU A 23 -5.09 5.73 -4.95
C GLU A 23 -3.68 5.14 -4.80
N SER A 24 -3.21 4.43 -5.82
CA SER A 24 -1.82 3.96 -5.89
C SER A 24 -0.84 5.14 -5.90
N SER A 25 -1.07 6.11 -6.79
CA SER A 25 -0.20 7.27 -6.98
C SER A 25 -0.21 8.21 -5.77
N ASP A 26 -1.38 8.48 -5.21
CA ASP A 26 -1.54 9.31 -4.01
C ASP A 26 -0.85 8.67 -2.81
N ARG A 27 -1.01 7.35 -2.63
CA ARG A 27 -0.32 6.67 -1.54
C ARG A 27 1.19 6.70 -1.74
N LEU A 28 1.67 6.40 -2.93
CA LEU A 28 3.10 6.47 -3.26
C LEU A 28 3.67 7.86 -2.95
N GLY A 29 2.99 8.93 -3.37
CA GLY A 29 3.40 10.31 -3.08
C GLY A 29 3.44 10.63 -1.59
N GLN A 30 2.44 10.19 -0.81
CA GLN A 30 2.44 10.35 0.65
C GLN A 30 3.61 9.62 1.32
N LEU A 31 3.95 8.43 0.81
CA LEU A 31 5.07 7.65 1.35
C LEU A 31 6.41 8.32 1.04
N TYR A 32 6.56 8.93 -0.14
CA TYR A 32 7.74 9.74 -0.45
C TYR A 32 7.86 10.96 0.45
N GLN A 33 6.77 11.70 0.64
CA GLN A 33 6.78 12.84 1.55
C GLN A 33 7.19 12.41 2.96
N GLY A 34 6.70 11.28 3.45
CA GLY A 34 7.10 10.75 4.76
C GLY A 34 8.59 10.40 4.86
N ILE A 35 9.19 9.87 3.78
CA ILE A 35 10.64 9.63 3.73
C ILE A 35 11.40 10.96 3.68
N GLU A 36 10.96 11.89 2.83
CA GLU A 36 11.54 13.24 2.75
C GLU A 36 11.48 13.97 4.08
N ASP A 37 10.40 13.84 4.83
CA ASP A 37 10.25 14.44 6.15
C ASP A 37 11.22 13.81 7.16
N ILE A 38 11.41 12.48 7.13
CA ILE A 38 12.40 11.80 7.99
C ILE A 38 13.83 12.23 7.68
N LEU A 39 14.15 12.41 6.39
CA LEU A 39 15.48 12.89 5.96
C LEU A 39 15.64 14.41 6.19
N GLY A 40 14.55 15.14 6.07
CA GLY A 40 14.43 16.60 6.18
C GLY A 40 14.21 17.10 7.61
N GLU A 41 13.89 16.25 8.60
CA GLU A 41 13.88 16.63 10.02
C GLU A 41 15.22 17.22 10.48
N LEU A 42 16.28 17.03 9.68
CA LEU A 42 17.56 17.68 9.82
C LEU A 42 17.63 19.11 9.24
N ASN A 43 16.53 19.79 8.91
CA ASN A 43 16.48 21.05 8.12
C ASN A 43 17.47 22.18 8.52
N ASP A 44 17.82 22.37 9.80
CA ASP A 44 18.82 23.38 10.21
C ASP A 44 20.27 22.83 10.28
N ASN A 45 20.45 21.53 10.05
CA ASN A 45 21.69 20.77 10.18
C ASN A 45 21.59 19.43 9.42
N ASP A 46 21.44 19.49 8.09
CA ASP A 46 21.27 18.28 7.28
C ASP A 46 22.43 17.29 7.49
N LEU A 47 22.21 16.01 7.22
CA LEU A 47 23.22 14.98 7.47
C LEU A 47 24.53 15.31 6.72
N SER A 48 24.42 15.93 5.56
CA SER A 48 25.57 16.39 4.76
C SER A 48 26.37 17.48 5.47
N THR A 49 25.70 18.41 6.14
CA THR A 49 26.29 19.48 6.95
C THR A 49 27.00 18.85 8.15
N LYS A 50 26.38 17.91 8.87
CA LYS A 50 27.05 17.18 9.97
C LYS A 50 28.26 16.37 9.51
N MET A 51 28.19 15.74 8.34
CA MET A 51 29.33 15.08 7.71
C MET A 51 30.46 16.05 7.36
N ASN A 52 30.13 17.23 6.84
CA ASN A 52 31.09 18.28 6.51
C ASN A 52 31.74 18.89 7.76
N GLU A 53 30.96 19.15 8.81
CA GLU A 53 31.45 19.68 10.09
C GLU A 53 32.41 18.68 10.74
N PHE A 54 32.04 17.40 10.78
CA PHE A 54 32.90 16.34 11.29
C PHE A 54 34.18 16.22 10.48
N SER A 55 34.09 16.19 9.14
CA SER A 55 35.25 16.12 8.25
C SER A 55 36.18 17.33 8.41
N SER A 56 35.62 18.53 8.54
CA SER A 56 36.38 19.76 8.81
C SER A 56 37.09 19.69 10.16
N SER A 57 36.42 19.19 11.20
CA SER A 57 37.04 19.02 12.52
C SER A 57 38.24 18.07 12.49
N ILE A 58 38.20 17.03 11.65
CA ILE A 58 39.33 16.11 11.44
C ILE A 58 40.49 16.85 10.76
N GLN A 59 40.22 17.63 9.71
CA GLN A 59 41.24 18.40 8.99
C GLN A 59 41.95 19.39 9.93
N ASP A 60 41.21 20.09 10.78
CA ASP A 60 41.77 21.01 11.77
C ASP A 60 42.69 20.30 12.76
N LEU A 61 42.29 19.11 13.24
CA LEU A 61 43.11 18.30 14.13
C LEU A 61 44.38 17.78 13.43
N LEU A 62 44.31 17.39 12.16
CA LEU A 62 45.47 16.94 11.39
C LEU A 62 46.51 18.06 11.23
N ASN A 63 46.07 19.30 11.07
CA ASN A 63 46.95 20.47 11.02
C ASN A 63 47.58 20.79 12.40
N HIS A 64 46.93 20.41 13.50
CA HIS A 64 47.37 20.73 14.88
C HIS A 64 47.20 19.54 15.84
N PRO A 65 47.95 18.44 15.66
CA PRO A 65 47.69 17.17 16.34
C PRO A 65 47.93 17.21 17.86
N GLY A 66 48.71 18.18 18.35
CA GLY A 66 48.98 18.39 19.79
C GLY A 66 47.91 19.20 20.53
N ASN A 67 46.87 19.68 19.85
CA ASN A 67 45.83 20.50 20.47
C ASN A 67 44.70 19.63 21.06
N ASP A 68 44.67 19.49 22.38
CA ASP A 68 43.67 18.71 23.10
C ASP A 68 42.23 19.23 22.93
N VAL A 69 42.04 20.52 22.66
CA VAL A 69 40.71 21.10 22.39
C VAL A 69 40.17 20.57 21.07
N LEU A 70 41.02 20.53 20.02
CA LEU A 70 40.62 19.99 18.71
C LEU A 70 40.36 18.48 18.77
N ARG A 71 41.13 17.73 19.56
CA ARG A 71 40.87 16.29 19.79
C ARG A 71 39.48 16.07 20.40
N ARG A 72 39.11 16.86 21.40
CA ARG A 72 37.76 16.79 22.01
C ARG A 72 36.67 17.21 21.03
N LEU A 73 36.90 18.24 20.23
CA LEU A 73 35.95 18.70 19.22
C LEU A 73 35.61 17.60 18.21
N VAL A 74 36.61 16.91 17.65
CA VAL A 74 36.41 15.79 16.71
C VAL A 74 35.56 14.67 17.34
N ILE A 75 35.83 14.32 18.59
CA ILE A 75 35.08 13.28 19.30
C ILE A 75 33.61 13.69 19.47
N GLU A 76 33.33 14.92 19.88
CA GLU A 76 31.96 15.38 20.08
C GLU A 76 31.20 15.53 18.76
N GLN A 77 31.85 16.03 17.70
CA GLN A 77 31.31 16.06 16.33
C GLN A 77 30.95 14.65 15.84
N GLY A 78 31.87 13.69 16.01
CA GLY A 78 31.65 12.30 15.60
C GLY A 78 30.51 11.62 16.38
N LYS A 79 30.39 11.91 17.68
CA LYS A 79 29.27 11.42 18.50
C LYS A 79 27.93 12.00 18.05
N SER A 80 27.89 13.31 17.74
CA SER A 80 26.68 13.97 17.23
C SER A 80 26.23 13.32 15.93
N LEU A 81 27.13 13.24 14.95
CA LEU A 81 26.85 12.61 13.66
C LEU A 81 26.37 11.16 13.81
N ALA A 82 27.03 10.35 14.64
CA ALA A 82 26.62 8.98 14.90
C ALA A 82 25.27 8.89 15.63
N SER A 83 24.90 9.90 16.41
CA SER A 83 23.57 10.00 17.01
C SER A 83 22.51 10.27 15.95
N ASP A 84 22.76 11.23 15.07
CA ASP A 84 21.82 11.64 14.02
C ASP A 84 21.57 10.51 13.02
N ILE A 85 22.63 9.81 12.58
CA ILE A 85 22.51 8.62 11.72
C ILE A 85 21.65 7.53 12.38
N ARG A 86 21.83 7.29 13.68
CA ARG A 86 21.03 6.31 14.42
C ARG A 86 19.57 6.73 14.53
N SER A 87 19.30 8.01 14.75
CA SER A 87 17.94 8.54 14.80
C SER A 87 17.22 8.36 13.47
N VAL A 88 17.85 8.75 12.34
CA VAL A 88 17.29 8.55 11.00
C VAL A 88 17.03 7.07 10.72
N SER A 89 18.00 6.20 11.03
CA SER A 89 17.85 4.75 10.87
C SER A 89 16.67 4.19 11.68
N GLN A 90 16.47 4.64 12.92
CA GLN A 90 15.32 4.25 13.74
C GLN A 90 14.00 4.75 13.16
N SER A 91 13.93 6.00 12.71
CA SER A 91 12.73 6.57 12.08
C SER A 91 12.35 5.83 10.80
N LEU A 92 13.32 5.50 9.93
CA LEU A 92 13.09 4.68 8.74
C LEU A 92 12.64 3.26 9.08
N GLY A 93 13.22 2.65 10.12
CA GLY A 93 12.78 1.34 10.61
C GLY A 93 11.33 1.36 11.10
N GLN A 94 10.95 2.38 11.86
CA GLN A 94 9.56 2.56 12.33
C GLN A 94 8.61 2.84 11.16
N PHE A 95 9.04 3.63 10.19
CA PHE A 95 8.28 3.88 8.96
C PHE A 95 8.00 2.56 8.21
N GLY A 96 9.03 1.73 8.01
CA GLY A 96 8.87 0.41 7.41
C GLY A 96 7.92 -0.51 8.19
N ALA A 97 8.00 -0.53 9.52
CA ALA A 97 7.08 -1.28 10.36
C ALA A 97 5.62 -0.80 10.21
N ASN A 98 5.39 0.51 10.07
CA ASN A 98 4.07 1.07 9.83
C ASN A 98 3.52 0.64 8.46
N LEU A 99 4.35 0.60 7.41
CA LEU A 99 3.94 0.07 6.09
C LEU A 99 3.53 -1.40 6.15
N ASN A 100 4.26 -2.20 6.93
CA ASN A 100 3.93 -3.62 7.11
C ASN A 100 2.55 -3.80 7.79
N SER A 101 2.25 -2.96 8.77
CA SER A 101 0.92 -2.90 9.38
C SER A 101 -0.15 -2.45 8.38
N GLU A 102 0.14 -1.44 7.55
CA GLU A 102 -0.80 -0.95 6.55
C GLU A 102 -1.12 -2.01 5.48
N ILE A 103 -0.15 -2.82 5.05
CA ILE A 103 -0.38 -3.96 4.16
C ILE A 103 -1.34 -4.97 4.80
N SER A 104 -1.12 -5.27 6.09
CA SER A 104 -1.99 -6.17 6.85
C SER A 104 -3.41 -5.65 6.98
N GLN A 105 -3.57 -4.35 7.22
CA GLN A 105 -4.87 -3.69 7.25
C GLN A 105 -5.54 -3.70 5.87
N THR A 106 -4.78 -3.42 4.81
CA THR A 106 -5.26 -3.45 3.43
C THR A 106 -5.76 -4.85 3.04
N ALA A 107 -5.03 -5.91 3.39
CA ALA A 107 -5.49 -7.29 3.21
C ALA A 107 -6.79 -7.59 3.98
N GLY A 108 -6.90 -7.08 5.21
CA GLY A 108 -8.12 -7.16 6.02
C GLY A 108 -9.33 -6.47 5.35
N GLU A 109 -9.13 -5.27 4.82
CA GLU A 109 -10.16 -4.51 4.10
C GLU A 109 -10.59 -5.20 2.81
N ILE A 110 -9.64 -5.74 2.03
CA ILE A 110 -9.92 -6.56 0.85
C ILE A 110 -10.84 -7.73 1.24
N ASN A 111 -10.48 -8.50 2.27
CA ASN A 111 -11.30 -9.63 2.75
C ASN A 111 -12.69 -9.20 3.24
N ARG A 112 -12.78 -8.08 3.96
CA ARG A 112 -14.06 -7.55 4.44
C ARG A 112 -14.97 -7.20 3.25
N LEU A 113 -14.44 -6.52 2.25
CA LEU A 113 -15.19 -6.06 1.08
C LEU A 113 -15.57 -7.21 0.16
N THR A 114 -14.67 -8.16 -0.11
CA THR A 114 -14.99 -9.34 -0.92
C THR A 114 -16.08 -10.20 -0.29
N ASN A 115 -16.04 -10.40 1.05
CA ASN A 115 -17.10 -11.09 1.78
C ASN A 115 -18.45 -10.35 1.71
N ARG A 116 -18.43 -9.01 1.83
CA ARG A 116 -19.64 -8.20 1.67
C ARG A 116 -20.21 -8.33 0.25
N ILE A 117 -19.37 -8.26 -0.78
CA ILE A 117 -19.78 -8.41 -2.18
C ILE A 117 -20.37 -9.80 -2.42
N ALA A 118 -19.75 -10.85 -1.89
CA ALA A 118 -20.26 -12.22 -2.00
C ALA A 118 -21.64 -12.39 -1.34
N ASN A 119 -21.84 -11.82 -0.15
CA ASN A 119 -23.15 -11.83 0.51
C ASN A 119 -24.21 -11.05 -0.30
N LEU A 120 -23.84 -9.89 -0.85
CA LEU A 120 -24.72 -9.11 -1.72
C LEU A 120 -25.09 -9.88 -3.00
N ASN A 121 -24.12 -10.57 -3.62
CA ASN A 121 -24.37 -11.45 -4.76
C ASN A 121 -25.40 -12.53 -4.44
N GLN A 122 -25.23 -13.26 -3.33
CA GLN A 122 -26.18 -14.30 -2.92
C GLN A 122 -27.60 -13.74 -2.76
N ARG A 123 -27.74 -12.61 -2.06
CA ARG A 123 -29.05 -11.97 -1.84
C ARG A 123 -29.69 -11.47 -3.14
N ILE A 124 -28.90 -10.93 -4.07
CA ILE A 124 -29.38 -10.50 -5.40
C ILE A 124 -29.88 -11.70 -6.19
N VAL A 125 -29.09 -12.77 -6.25
CA VAL A 125 -29.45 -14.01 -6.97
C VAL A 125 -30.72 -14.63 -6.39
N GLU A 126 -30.87 -14.67 -5.06
CA GLU A 126 -32.07 -15.17 -4.39
C GLU A 126 -33.32 -14.36 -4.75
N LEU A 127 -33.21 -13.03 -4.75
CA LEU A 127 -34.32 -12.14 -5.09
C LEU A 127 -34.69 -12.22 -6.57
N GLU A 128 -33.72 -12.34 -7.47
CA GLU A 128 -33.95 -12.37 -8.92
C GLU A 128 -34.34 -13.76 -9.44
N GLY A 129 -33.92 -14.83 -8.76
CA GLY A 129 -34.34 -16.20 -9.04
C GLY A 129 -35.74 -16.55 -8.53
N GLY A 130 -36.31 -15.75 -7.61
CA GLY A 130 -37.66 -15.93 -7.09
C GLY A 130 -38.75 -15.39 -8.02
N ARG A 131 -39.81 -16.18 -8.28
CA ARG A 131 -40.96 -15.79 -9.14
C ARG A 131 -41.76 -14.56 -8.66
N GLU A 132 -41.47 -14.04 -7.47
CA GLU A 132 -42.15 -12.88 -6.85
C GLU A 132 -41.18 -11.73 -6.52
N ALA A 133 -40.12 -11.55 -7.32
CA ALA A 133 -39.17 -10.47 -7.13
C ALA A 133 -39.87 -9.09 -7.14
N LYS A 134 -39.93 -8.42 -5.98
CA LYS A 134 -40.17 -6.98 -5.95
C LYS A 134 -38.93 -6.32 -6.55
N THR A 135 -39.04 -5.90 -7.80
CA THR A 135 -37.96 -5.28 -8.59
C THR A 135 -37.23 -4.13 -7.88
N SER A 136 -37.82 -3.51 -6.85
CA SER A 136 -37.21 -2.43 -6.07
C SER A 136 -36.14 -2.89 -5.08
N ASP A 137 -36.25 -4.08 -4.48
CA ASP A 137 -35.35 -4.52 -3.41
C ASP A 137 -34.00 -4.98 -3.97
N ALA A 138 -34.02 -5.62 -5.15
CA ALA A 138 -32.81 -6.02 -5.86
C ALA A 138 -31.98 -4.80 -6.34
N VAL A 139 -32.64 -3.69 -6.71
CA VAL A 139 -31.96 -2.45 -7.12
C VAL A 139 -31.13 -1.86 -5.97
N GLY A 140 -31.69 -1.79 -4.76
CA GLY A 140 -30.96 -1.30 -3.59
C GLY A 140 -29.71 -2.13 -3.28
N LEU A 141 -29.79 -3.46 -3.38
CA LEU A 141 -28.64 -4.34 -3.17
C LEU A 141 -27.58 -4.20 -4.26
N ARG A 142 -27.98 -3.97 -5.52
CA ARG A 142 -27.07 -3.69 -6.62
C ARG A 142 -26.31 -2.38 -6.38
N ASP A 143 -26.97 -1.33 -5.89
CA ASP A 143 -26.33 -0.06 -5.53
C ASP A 143 -25.34 -0.24 -4.36
N GLU A 144 -25.69 -1.02 -3.33
CA GLU A 144 -24.75 -1.35 -2.25
C GLU A 144 -23.53 -2.13 -2.74
N ARG A 145 -23.74 -3.07 -3.69
CA ARG A 145 -22.66 -3.83 -4.32
C ARG A 145 -21.75 -2.93 -5.13
N ILE A 146 -22.29 -2.01 -5.91
CA ILE A 146 -21.51 -1.03 -6.67
C ILE A 146 -20.63 -0.22 -5.73
N LYS A 147 -21.17 0.29 -4.62
CA LYS A 147 -20.38 1.03 -3.62
C LYS A 147 -19.26 0.16 -3.01
N ALA A 148 -19.54 -1.10 -2.69
CA ALA A 148 -18.54 -2.01 -2.15
C ALA A 148 -17.44 -2.33 -3.19
N LEU A 149 -17.77 -2.43 -4.48
CA LEU A 149 -16.80 -2.59 -5.57
C LEU A 149 -15.95 -1.32 -5.74
N ASP A 150 -16.56 -0.14 -5.67
CA ASP A 150 -15.86 1.14 -5.79
C ASP A 150 -14.96 1.43 -4.58
N GLU A 151 -15.31 0.91 -3.40
CA GLU A 151 -14.48 0.92 -2.20
C GLU A 151 -13.35 -0.11 -2.31
N LEU A 152 -13.63 -1.32 -2.81
CA LEU A 152 -12.59 -2.33 -3.04
C LEU A 152 -11.55 -1.85 -4.05
N SER A 153 -11.99 -1.11 -5.08
CA SER A 153 -11.11 -0.59 -6.12
C SER A 153 -10.14 0.49 -5.62
N SER A 154 -10.31 1.06 -4.41
CA SER A 154 -9.30 1.94 -3.83
C SER A 154 -8.13 1.18 -3.19
N PHE A 155 -8.35 -0.08 -2.82
CA PHE A 155 -7.33 -0.91 -2.19
C PHE A 155 -6.54 -1.72 -3.22
N VAL A 156 -7.22 -2.26 -4.24
CA VAL A 156 -6.64 -3.07 -5.31
C VAL A 156 -7.35 -2.81 -6.64
N ASN A 157 -6.63 -2.89 -7.75
CA ASN A 157 -7.28 -2.86 -9.07
C ASN A 157 -8.17 -4.10 -9.24
N ILE A 158 -9.42 -3.88 -9.62
CA ILE A 158 -10.38 -4.96 -9.85
C ILE A 158 -10.96 -4.95 -11.25
N ARG A 159 -11.22 -6.15 -11.77
CA ARG A 159 -12.05 -6.38 -12.95
C ARG A 159 -13.31 -7.12 -12.54
N THR A 160 -14.46 -6.74 -13.07
CA THR A 160 -15.76 -7.32 -12.67
C THR A 160 -16.49 -7.91 -13.87
N VAL A 161 -17.11 -9.07 -13.69
CA VAL A 161 -17.95 -9.71 -14.72
C VAL A 161 -19.31 -10.04 -14.11
N GLU A 162 -20.37 -9.44 -14.63
CA GLU A 162 -21.74 -9.78 -14.25
C GLU A 162 -22.20 -11.05 -14.99
N GLN A 163 -22.87 -11.94 -14.27
CA GLN A 163 -23.37 -13.21 -14.78
C GLN A 163 -24.86 -13.15 -15.08
N GLU A 164 -25.38 -14.13 -15.83
CA GLU A 164 -26.82 -14.25 -16.12
C GLU A 164 -27.69 -14.36 -14.87
N SER A 165 -27.14 -14.91 -13.78
CA SER A 165 -27.78 -15.01 -12.46
C SER A 165 -27.93 -13.67 -11.74
N GLY A 166 -27.29 -12.60 -12.23
CA GLY A 166 -27.18 -11.31 -11.55
C GLY A 166 -26.01 -11.23 -10.56
N ALA A 167 -25.27 -12.32 -10.31
CA ALA A 167 -24.05 -12.30 -9.52
C ALA A 167 -22.90 -11.58 -10.26
N VAL A 168 -21.95 -11.01 -9.52
CA VAL A 168 -20.72 -10.42 -10.08
C VAL A 168 -19.50 -11.18 -9.62
N SER A 169 -18.70 -11.68 -10.56
CA SER A 169 -17.37 -12.19 -10.31
C SER A 169 -16.36 -11.04 -10.24
N VAL A 170 -15.43 -11.09 -9.28
CA VAL A 170 -14.41 -10.05 -9.05
C VAL A 170 -13.02 -10.66 -9.20
N PHE A 171 -12.19 -10.03 -10.00
CA PHE A 171 -10.82 -10.46 -10.30
C PHE A 171 -9.80 -9.38 -9.95
N VAL A 172 -8.61 -9.81 -9.54
CA VAL A 172 -7.41 -8.98 -9.36
C VAL A 172 -6.28 -9.68 -10.12
N GLY A 173 -5.66 -8.99 -11.08
CA GLY A 173 -4.74 -9.63 -12.01
C GLY A 173 -5.40 -10.81 -12.74
N GLY A 174 -4.74 -11.98 -12.71
CA GLY A 174 -5.26 -13.24 -13.25
C GLY A 174 -6.18 -14.03 -12.32
N GLU A 175 -6.35 -13.60 -11.07
CA GLU A 175 -6.97 -14.38 -10.00
C GLU A 175 -8.37 -13.85 -9.66
N TYR A 176 -9.30 -14.72 -9.27
CA TYR A 176 -10.62 -14.31 -8.78
C TYR A 176 -10.65 -14.27 -7.25
N LEU A 177 -11.29 -13.24 -6.70
CA LEU A 177 -11.53 -13.09 -5.26
C LEU A 177 -12.99 -13.38 -4.88
N VAL A 178 -13.93 -13.21 -5.81
CA VAL A 178 -15.35 -13.50 -5.61
C VAL A 178 -15.91 -14.16 -6.86
N THR A 179 -16.68 -15.24 -6.70
CA THR A 179 -17.51 -15.81 -7.77
C THR A 179 -18.78 -16.42 -7.19
N ASP A 180 -19.96 -16.11 -7.77
CA ASP A 180 -21.30 -16.58 -7.36
C ASP A 180 -21.77 -16.32 -5.92
N GLY A 181 -20.89 -15.90 -5.02
CA GLY A 181 -21.12 -15.85 -3.57
C GLY A 181 -20.06 -16.57 -2.75
N ILE A 182 -19.05 -17.17 -3.39
CA ILE A 182 -17.86 -17.75 -2.75
C ILE A 182 -16.73 -16.72 -2.81
N THR A 183 -16.02 -16.57 -1.70
CA THR A 183 -14.82 -15.74 -1.61
C THR A 183 -13.55 -16.58 -1.56
N ARG A 184 -12.49 -16.05 -2.16
CA ARG A 184 -11.11 -16.47 -1.90
C ARG A 184 -10.45 -15.42 -1.04
N ALA A 185 -10.12 -15.81 0.20
CA ALA A 185 -9.47 -14.91 1.13
C ALA A 185 -8.03 -14.66 0.72
N VAL A 186 -7.53 -13.48 1.05
CA VAL A 186 -6.11 -13.15 0.99
C VAL A 186 -5.50 -13.20 2.39
N LYS A 187 -4.21 -13.50 2.47
CA LYS A 187 -3.40 -13.48 3.69
C LYS A 187 -2.14 -12.67 3.44
N VAL A 188 -1.49 -12.25 4.52
CA VAL A 188 -0.16 -11.65 4.45
C VAL A 188 0.85 -12.70 4.86
N GLU A 189 1.83 -12.92 3.99
CA GLU A 189 2.98 -13.78 4.26
C GLU A 189 4.27 -12.97 4.16
N LEU A 190 5.30 -13.41 4.87
CA LEU A 190 6.61 -12.79 4.78
C LEU A 190 7.41 -13.45 3.65
N GLU A 191 7.77 -12.66 2.65
CA GLU A 191 8.65 -13.07 1.56
C GLU A 191 10.06 -12.50 1.79
N THR A 192 11.09 -13.28 1.48
CA THR A 192 12.48 -12.80 1.55
C THR A 192 13.04 -12.62 0.15
N VAL A 193 13.37 -11.38 -0.20
CA VAL A 193 13.98 -10.99 -1.47
C VAL A 193 15.32 -10.34 -1.17
N ASP A 194 16.41 -10.84 -1.76
CA ASP A 194 17.78 -10.34 -1.56
C ASP A 194 18.20 -10.21 -0.08
N GLY A 195 17.74 -11.15 0.77
CA GLY A 195 18.07 -11.17 2.20
C GLY A 195 17.27 -10.19 3.06
N GLN A 196 16.35 -9.41 2.47
CA GLN A 196 15.39 -8.60 3.20
C GLN A 196 14.00 -9.23 3.18
N THR A 197 13.33 -9.22 4.34
CA THR A 197 12.02 -9.84 4.51
C THR A 197 10.92 -8.79 4.51
N TYR A 198 9.89 -9.02 3.70
CA TYR A 198 8.79 -8.09 3.52
C TYR A 198 7.44 -8.80 3.48
N PRO A 199 6.36 -8.18 3.98
CA PRO A 199 5.02 -8.70 3.82
C PRO A 199 4.54 -8.57 2.38
N GLU A 200 4.01 -9.67 1.87
CA GLU A 200 3.34 -9.82 0.57
C GLU A 200 1.92 -10.36 0.79
N VAL A 201 0.95 -9.83 0.06
CA VAL A 201 -0.44 -10.31 0.07
C VAL A 201 -0.55 -11.46 -0.91
N ARG A 202 -1.02 -12.61 -0.43
CA ARG A 202 -1.14 -13.86 -1.19
C ARG A 202 -2.54 -14.44 -1.03
N LEU A 203 -2.97 -15.26 -1.98
CA LEU A 203 -4.21 -16.03 -1.85
C LEU A 203 -4.04 -17.09 -0.76
N ALA A 204 -5.01 -17.19 0.14
CA ALA A 204 -4.90 -18.05 1.31
C ALA A 204 -4.93 -19.55 0.96
N ASP A 205 -5.53 -19.91 -0.18
CA ASP A 205 -5.74 -21.30 -0.60
C ASP A 205 -4.61 -21.84 -1.48
N THR A 206 -4.09 -21.03 -2.41
CA THR A 206 -3.02 -21.45 -3.34
C THR A 206 -1.65 -20.93 -2.95
N ASP A 207 -1.58 -19.99 -2.00
CA ASP A 207 -0.36 -19.28 -1.65
C ASP A 207 0.26 -18.51 -2.83
N SER A 208 -0.53 -18.21 -3.88
CA SER A 208 -0.06 -17.40 -5.01
C SER A 208 -0.05 -15.91 -4.63
N PRO A 209 0.92 -15.11 -5.10
CA PRO A 209 0.89 -13.65 -4.98
C PRO A 209 -0.41 -13.04 -5.51
N LEU A 210 -0.93 -12.04 -4.81
CA LEU A 210 -1.98 -11.20 -5.34
C LEU A 210 -1.35 -10.11 -6.23
N GLU A 211 -1.35 -10.33 -7.54
CA GLU A 211 -0.75 -9.42 -8.53
C GLU A 211 -1.57 -8.13 -8.71
N ALA A 212 -1.54 -7.26 -7.70
CA ALA A 212 -2.16 -5.95 -7.73
C ALA A 212 -1.30 -4.97 -8.54
N THR A 213 -1.88 -4.40 -9.59
CA THR A 213 -1.27 -3.37 -10.46
C THR A 213 -1.89 -2.00 -10.24
N GLY A 214 -2.64 -1.80 -9.16
CA GLY A 214 -3.24 -0.54 -8.76
C GLY A 214 -3.84 -0.60 -7.36
N GLY A 215 -4.37 0.52 -6.90
CA GLY A 215 -4.90 0.71 -5.56
C GLY A 215 -3.80 0.96 -4.54
N ARG A 216 -4.21 1.23 -3.31
CA ARG A 216 -3.32 1.50 -2.18
C ARG A 216 -2.27 0.41 -1.98
N LEU A 217 -2.62 -0.86 -2.18
CA LEU A 217 -1.68 -1.98 -2.03
C LEU A 217 -0.49 -1.83 -2.98
N HIS A 218 -0.76 -1.54 -4.25
CA HIS A 218 0.30 -1.30 -5.23
C HIS A 218 1.15 -0.09 -4.86
N GLY A 219 0.54 1.03 -4.45
CA GLY A 219 1.27 2.24 -4.05
C GLY A 219 2.29 1.97 -2.92
N ILE A 220 1.92 1.13 -1.95
CA ILE A 220 2.84 0.71 -0.87
C ILE A 220 3.99 -0.15 -1.42
N TYR A 221 3.71 -1.10 -2.30
CA TYR A 221 4.73 -1.94 -2.93
C TYR A 221 5.71 -1.14 -3.79
N SER A 222 5.21 -0.19 -4.59
CA SER A 222 6.05 0.70 -5.40
C SER A 222 6.99 1.55 -4.55
N ALA A 223 6.47 2.11 -3.45
CA ALA A 223 7.29 2.91 -2.54
C ALA A 223 8.43 2.10 -1.94
N ARG A 224 8.14 0.84 -1.57
CA ARG A 224 9.15 -0.09 -1.04
C ARG A 224 10.21 -0.42 -2.08
N GLU A 225 9.83 -0.81 -3.29
CA GLU A 225 10.79 -1.18 -4.34
C GLU A 225 11.78 -0.03 -4.63
N LEU A 226 11.26 1.20 -4.68
CA LEU A 226 12.09 2.38 -4.91
C LEU A 226 12.96 2.74 -3.70
N ALA A 227 12.47 2.58 -2.47
CA ALA A 227 13.27 2.78 -1.26
C ALA A 227 14.41 1.77 -1.13
N VAL A 228 14.14 0.49 -1.41
CA VAL A 228 15.12 -0.61 -1.32
C VAL A 228 16.12 -0.55 -2.47
N GLY A 229 15.65 -0.28 -3.69
CA GLY A 229 16.47 -0.18 -4.88
C GLY A 229 17.31 1.10 -4.95
N GLY A 230 16.80 2.22 -4.42
CA GLY A 230 17.44 3.53 -4.49
C GLY A 230 18.24 3.91 -3.23
N ILE A 231 17.58 3.96 -2.07
CA ILE A 231 18.18 4.49 -0.83
C ILE A 231 19.08 3.43 -0.16
N GLY A 232 18.62 2.18 -0.10
CA GLY A 232 19.39 1.08 0.51
C GLY A 232 20.76 0.86 -0.15
N LYS A 233 20.83 0.93 -1.48
CA LYS A 233 22.09 0.80 -2.23
C LYS A 233 22.98 2.05 -2.21
N SER A 234 22.46 3.20 -1.82
CA SER A 234 23.25 4.45 -1.74
C SER A 234 23.91 4.66 -0.36
N LEU A 235 23.47 3.91 0.65
CA LEU A 235 23.95 4.01 2.03
C LEU A 235 24.95 2.91 2.42
N ASP A 236 25.02 1.82 1.64
CA ASP A 236 26.05 0.76 1.70
C ASP A 236 27.25 1.10 0.80
#